data_AF-A0A9E2CJE6-F1
#
_entry.id   AF-A0A9E2CJE6-F1
#
_cell.length_a   1.000
_cell.length_b   1.000
_cell.length_c   1.000
_cell.angle_alpha   90.00
_cell.angle_beta   90.00
_cell.angle_gamma   90.00
#
_symmetry.space_group_name_H-M   'P 1'
#
loop_
_entity.id
_entity.type
_entity.pdbx_description
1 polymer ?
#
loop_
_entity_poly.entity_id
_entity_poly.type
_entity_poly.pdbx_seq_one_letter_code
_entity_poly.pdbx_strand_id
1 'polypeptide(L)'
;MDPRDIEEALFEAATKKYDEADLSGITLYLDPDYPLQALSEWAMGKFGIKIEVEGLRETPRDQVSEFLKERVRAGYREREVAYPVESCLERAFSQGGTDSAVAAAWVVQWANRKFGLGWTLANIQGRTPTEIHGELVEVNRSFFDGRLEEEIDRNLAGKDREAAVAWAKERFGSAWKQQRFEEFDGNLKDALLEQGREMLRWELSRLEQYVLLRLHDQAWKDHLLEMDHLKSAIMQRPLGGDTAHPQSQFAIEGRGLFDQMWTRIANRVTDIIFKVRAVDLDDDRKNDEADSWSAPWWEVYLPAQIADAKVLTDIWPGGEDAAIDGVWDNWFESPPK
;
A
#
# COMPACT_ATOMS: atom_id res chain seq x y z
N MET A 1 -55.57 38.18 13.37
CA MET A 1 -54.62 37.31 14.07
C MET A 1 -53.55 38.22 14.61
N ASP A 2 -53.52 38.39 15.93
CA ASP A 2 -52.49 39.15 16.62
C ASP A 2 -51.13 38.42 16.45
N PRO A 3 -49.97 39.10 16.45
CA PRO A 3 -48.68 38.41 16.34
C PRO A 3 -48.48 37.29 17.36
N ARG A 4 -49.10 37.39 18.54
CA ARG A 4 -49.11 36.34 19.58
C ARG A 4 -49.88 35.09 19.15
N ASP A 5 -51.02 35.26 18.48
CA ASP A 5 -51.82 34.13 17.96
C ASP A 5 -51.04 33.36 16.87
N ILE A 6 -50.23 34.08 16.07
CA ILE A 6 -49.37 33.46 15.05
C ILE A 6 -48.23 32.69 15.71
N GLU A 7 -47.61 33.27 16.74
CA GLU A 7 -46.55 32.64 17.52
C GLU A 7 -47.04 31.35 18.18
N GLU A 8 -48.21 31.39 18.85
CA GLU A 8 -48.82 30.20 19.46
C GLU A 8 -49.13 29.12 18.42
N ALA A 9 -49.69 29.49 17.27
CA ALA A 9 -49.97 28.53 16.19
C ALA A 9 -48.69 27.90 15.61
N LEU A 10 -47.60 28.66 15.50
CA LEU A 10 -46.30 28.13 15.06
C LEU A 10 -45.69 27.19 16.09
N PHE A 11 -45.81 27.50 17.39
CA PHE A 11 -45.36 26.61 18.46
C PHE A 11 -46.15 25.30 18.47
N GLU A 12 -47.49 25.37 18.40
CA GLU A 12 -48.35 24.17 18.37
C GLU A 12 -48.04 23.29 17.15
N ALA A 13 -47.87 23.90 15.97
CA ALA A 13 -47.49 23.18 14.76
C ALA A 13 -46.08 22.56 14.85
N ALA A 14 -45.12 23.24 15.47
CA ALA A 14 -43.77 22.71 15.69
C ALA A 14 -43.79 21.53 16.69
N THR A 15 -44.51 21.66 17.80
CA THR A 15 -44.66 20.59 18.81
C THR A 15 -45.30 19.36 18.20
N LYS A 16 -46.41 19.52 17.45
CA LYS A 16 -47.04 18.41 16.74
C LYS A 16 -46.06 17.71 15.79
N LYS A 17 -45.24 18.48 15.06
CA LYS A 17 -44.22 17.92 14.17
C LYS A 17 -43.10 17.18 14.91
N TYR A 18 -42.73 17.60 16.12
CA TYR A 18 -41.78 16.88 16.96
C TYR A 18 -42.36 15.57 17.49
N ASP A 19 -43.62 15.58 17.94
CA ASP A 19 -44.30 14.38 18.46
C ASP A 19 -44.56 13.32 17.38
N GLU A 20 -44.81 13.76 16.13
CA GLU A 20 -45.00 12.89 14.97
C GLU A 20 -43.69 12.46 14.30
N ALA A 21 -42.53 12.96 14.74
CA ALA A 21 -41.24 12.64 14.12
C ALA A 21 -40.83 11.20 14.44
N ASP A 22 -40.69 10.37 13.41
CA ASP A 22 -40.13 9.02 13.54
C ASP A 22 -38.63 9.09 13.81
N LEU A 23 -38.25 8.80 15.05
CA LEU A 23 -36.87 8.72 15.52
C LEU A 23 -36.39 7.26 15.62
N SER A 24 -37.11 6.28 15.09
CA SER A 24 -36.70 4.87 15.15
C SER A 24 -35.29 4.64 14.59
N GLY A 25 -34.90 5.41 13.56
CA GLY A 25 -33.57 5.37 12.95
C GLY A 25 -32.40 5.75 13.88
N ILE A 26 -32.64 6.52 14.96
CA ILE A 26 -31.57 6.86 15.92
C ILE A 26 -31.36 5.79 17.01
N THR A 27 -32.28 4.82 17.11
CA THR A 27 -32.22 3.76 18.14
C THR A 27 -30.91 2.97 18.09
N LEU A 28 -30.37 2.73 16.90
CA LEU A 28 -29.09 2.05 16.71
C LEU A 28 -27.93 2.77 17.42
N TYR A 29 -27.93 4.11 17.44
CA TYR A 29 -26.89 4.91 18.05
C TYR A 29 -27.03 5.01 19.57
N LEU A 30 -28.15 4.54 20.14
CA LEU A 30 -28.37 4.46 21.58
C LEU A 30 -27.86 3.14 22.18
N ASP A 31 -27.49 2.16 21.36
CA ASP A 31 -26.83 0.94 21.83
C ASP A 31 -25.47 1.30 22.46
N PRO A 32 -25.23 0.96 23.74
CA PRO A 32 -23.95 1.22 24.41
C PRO A 32 -22.73 0.63 23.68
N ASP A 33 -22.94 -0.42 22.88
CA ASP A 33 -21.89 -1.11 22.14
C ASP A 33 -21.71 -0.58 20.72
N TYR A 34 -22.61 0.29 20.25
CA TYR A 34 -22.55 0.85 18.89
C TYR A 34 -21.17 1.43 18.53
N PRO A 35 -20.51 2.25 19.38
CA PRO A 35 -19.18 2.78 19.05
C PRO A 35 -18.11 1.69 18.88
N LEU A 36 -18.24 0.58 19.63
CA LEU A 36 -17.30 -0.54 19.57
C LEU A 36 -17.54 -1.39 18.31
N GLN A 37 -18.81 -1.63 17.96
CA GLN A 37 -19.21 -2.30 16.73
C GLN A 37 -18.75 -1.50 15.51
N ALA A 38 -19.02 -0.20 15.47
CA ALA A 38 -18.60 0.68 14.39
C ALA A 38 -17.07 0.71 14.22
N LEU A 39 -16.31 0.68 15.32
CA LEU A 39 -14.85 0.61 15.27
C LEU A 39 -14.35 -0.75 14.75
N SER A 40 -14.99 -1.84 15.15
CA SER A 40 -14.69 -3.18 14.64
C SER A 40 -14.97 -3.29 13.13
N GLU A 41 -16.14 -2.80 12.70
CA GLU A 41 -16.51 -2.74 11.28
C GLU A 41 -15.54 -1.87 10.48
N TRP A 42 -15.16 -0.71 11.01
CA TRP A 42 -14.15 0.14 10.38
C TRP A 42 -12.80 -0.57 10.26
N ALA A 43 -12.35 -1.28 11.30
CA ALA A 43 -11.07 -2.00 11.26
C ALA A 43 -11.09 -3.16 10.26
N MET A 44 -12.19 -3.88 10.16
CA MET A 44 -12.42 -4.90 9.12
C MET A 44 -12.42 -4.26 7.73
N GLY A 45 -13.19 -3.18 7.54
CA GLY A 45 -13.29 -2.47 6.26
C GLY A 45 -11.97 -1.83 5.83
N LYS A 46 -11.17 -1.30 6.76
CA LYS A 46 -9.90 -0.61 6.47
C LYS A 46 -8.75 -1.60 6.28
N PHE A 47 -8.55 -2.52 7.22
CA PHE A 47 -7.36 -3.38 7.30
C PHE A 47 -7.67 -4.88 7.11
N GLY A 48 -8.93 -5.28 6.95
CA GLY A 48 -9.29 -6.70 6.86
C GLY A 48 -9.08 -7.47 8.17
N ILE A 49 -8.95 -6.78 9.31
CA ILE A 49 -8.72 -7.42 10.61
C ILE A 49 -10.02 -7.53 11.40
N LYS A 50 -10.27 -8.70 11.97
CA LYS A 50 -11.39 -8.91 12.89
C LYS A 50 -11.01 -8.46 14.29
N ILE A 51 -11.85 -7.61 14.89
CA ILE A 51 -11.67 -7.14 16.26
C ILE A 51 -12.92 -7.48 17.06
N GLU A 52 -12.78 -8.37 18.04
CA GLU A 52 -13.90 -8.72 18.91
C GLU A 52 -14.26 -7.55 19.82
N VAL A 53 -15.56 -7.31 19.97
CA VAL A 53 -16.12 -6.18 20.74
C VAL A 53 -15.75 -6.30 22.22
N GLU A 54 -15.70 -7.52 22.75
CA GLU A 54 -15.29 -7.83 24.11
C GLU A 54 -13.87 -7.31 24.40
N GLY A 55 -12.93 -7.53 23.47
CA GLY A 55 -11.56 -7.04 23.62
C GLY A 55 -11.47 -5.50 23.62
N LEU A 56 -12.33 -4.82 22.87
CA LEU A 56 -12.42 -3.36 22.90
C LEU A 56 -13.05 -2.85 24.19
N ARG A 57 -14.04 -3.55 24.75
CA ARG A 57 -14.70 -3.19 26.01
C ARG A 57 -13.73 -3.25 27.18
N GLU A 58 -12.82 -4.21 27.20
CA GLU A 58 -11.80 -4.39 28.23
C GLU A 58 -10.62 -3.40 28.09
N THR A 59 -10.50 -2.73 26.95
CA THR A 59 -9.39 -1.82 26.68
C THR A 59 -9.72 -0.38 27.09
N PRO A 60 -8.89 0.28 27.93
CA PRO A 60 -9.05 1.69 28.26
C PRO A 60 -9.05 2.58 27.01
N ARG A 61 -9.89 3.62 26.98
CA ARG A 61 -10.10 4.49 25.81
C ARG A 61 -8.79 5.08 25.25
N ASP A 62 -7.87 5.46 26.11
CA ASP A 62 -6.56 6.00 25.76
C ASP A 62 -5.60 4.95 25.17
N GLN A 63 -5.87 3.66 25.39
CA GLN A 63 -5.08 2.54 24.90
C GLN A 63 -5.65 1.88 23.64
N VAL A 64 -6.91 2.18 23.27
CA VAL A 64 -7.56 1.60 22.07
C VAL A 64 -6.73 1.81 20.81
N SER A 65 -6.08 2.98 20.64
CA SER A 65 -5.25 3.24 19.47
C SER A 65 -4.04 2.29 19.38
N GLU A 66 -3.34 2.06 20.49
CA GLU A 66 -2.20 1.14 20.51
C GLU A 66 -2.65 -0.30 20.33
N PHE A 67 -3.76 -0.69 20.97
CA PHE A 67 -4.39 -2.00 20.76
C PHE A 67 -4.69 -2.25 19.27
N LEU A 68 -5.29 -1.27 18.56
CA LEU A 68 -5.54 -1.37 17.13
C LEU A 68 -4.23 -1.51 16.33
N LYS A 69 -3.22 -0.69 16.63
CA LYS A 69 -1.91 -0.76 15.94
C LYS A 69 -1.24 -2.12 16.12
N GLU A 70 -1.33 -2.71 17.31
CA GLU A 70 -0.81 -4.05 17.57
C GLU A 70 -1.52 -5.11 16.75
N ARG A 71 -2.85 -5.05 16.66
CA ARG A 71 -3.65 -5.97 15.84
C ARG A 71 -3.39 -5.80 14.35
N VAL A 72 -3.25 -4.56 13.86
CA VAL A 72 -2.86 -4.26 12.48
C VAL A 72 -1.47 -4.85 12.18
N ARG A 73 -0.48 -4.62 13.06
CA ARG A 73 0.87 -5.20 12.91
C ARG A 73 0.85 -6.71 12.94
N ALA A 74 0.03 -7.33 13.81
CA ALA A 74 -0.12 -8.78 13.86
C ALA A 74 -0.74 -9.33 12.58
N GLY A 75 -1.80 -8.71 12.06
CA GLY A 75 -2.40 -9.08 10.79
C GLY A 75 -1.41 -8.94 9.62
N TYR A 76 -0.57 -7.91 9.65
CA TYR A 76 0.47 -7.73 8.63
C TYR A 76 1.57 -8.81 8.71
N ARG A 77 1.99 -9.20 9.91
CA ARG A 77 2.94 -10.32 10.09
C ARG A 77 2.36 -11.64 9.58
N GLU A 78 1.09 -11.90 9.82
CA GLU A 78 0.44 -13.11 9.25
C GLU A 78 0.44 -13.05 7.72
N ARG A 79 0.23 -11.86 7.15
CA ARG A 79 0.32 -11.65 5.70
C ARG A 79 1.73 -11.85 5.15
N GLU A 80 2.79 -11.48 5.89
CA GLU A 80 4.18 -11.78 5.52
C GLU A 80 4.44 -13.29 5.39
N VAL A 81 3.71 -14.11 6.15
CA VAL A 81 3.77 -15.57 6.09
C VAL A 81 2.91 -16.12 4.95
N ALA A 82 1.66 -15.70 4.85
CA ALA A 82 0.69 -16.29 3.93
C ALA A 82 0.87 -15.83 2.48
N TYR A 83 1.06 -14.53 2.26
CA TYR A 83 1.04 -13.93 0.92
C TYR A 83 2.08 -14.52 -0.05
N PRO A 84 3.34 -14.80 0.35
CA PRO A 84 4.29 -15.48 -0.53
C PRO A 84 3.81 -16.82 -1.07
N VAL A 85 3.12 -17.60 -0.24
CA VAL A 85 2.55 -18.90 -0.60
C VAL A 85 1.35 -18.70 -1.53
N GLU A 86 0.43 -17.82 -1.16
CA GLU A 86 -0.74 -17.46 -1.98
C GLU A 86 -0.30 -16.99 -3.37
N SER A 87 0.69 -16.11 -3.45
CA SER A 87 1.25 -15.60 -4.71
C SER A 87 1.87 -16.69 -5.57
N CYS A 88 2.61 -17.61 -4.96
CA CYS A 88 3.17 -18.75 -5.69
C CYS A 88 2.08 -19.67 -6.25
N LEU A 89 1.12 -20.07 -5.42
CA LEU A 89 0.08 -21.02 -5.80
C LEU A 89 -0.89 -20.43 -6.81
N GLU A 90 -1.28 -19.17 -6.64
CA GLU A 90 -2.12 -18.46 -7.59
C GLU A 90 -1.44 -18.39 -8.96
N ARG A 91 -0.17 -17.94 -9.01
CA ARG A 91 0.58 -17.88 -10.26
C ARG A 91 0.70 -19.25 -10.92
N ALA A 92 1.04 -20.28 -10.15
CA ALA A 92 1.20 -21.63 -10.64
C ALA A 92 -0.11 -22.21 -11.20
N PHE A 93 -1.22 -21.99 -10.48
CA PHE A 93 -2.50 -22.62 -10.78
C PHE A 93 -3.49 -21.76 -11.57
N SER A 94 -3.14 -20.49 -11.87
CA SER A 94 -3.97 -19.56 -12.65
C SER A 94 -4.38 -20.07 -14.04
N GLN A 95 -3.58 -20.98 -14.64
CA GLN A 95 -3.80 -21.53 -15.98
C GLN A 95 -3.91 -23.06 -15.99
N GLY A 96 -3.90 -23.73 -14.84
CA GLY A 96 -3.97 -25.20 -14.75
C GLY A 96 -3.96 -25.72 -13.31
N GLY A 97 -4.67 -26.83 -13.04
CA GLY A 97 -4.74 -27.41 -11.69
C GLY A 97 -3.46 -28.13 -11.23
N THR A 98 -3.53 -28.78 -10.08
CA THR A 98 -2.42 -29.54 -9.46
C THR A 98 -1.91 -30.71 -10.30
N ASP A 99 -2.75 -31.22 -11.22
CA ASP A 99 -2.36 -32.27 -12.17
C ASP A 99 -1.53 -31.76 -13.36
N SER A 100 -1.44 -30.43 -13.54
CA SER A 100 -0.53 -29.85 -14.54
C SER A 100 0.91 -30.04 -14.09
N ALA A 101 1.66 -30.85 -14.84
CA ALA A 101 3.09 -31.07 -14.56
C ALA A 101 3.89 -29.76 -14.55
N VAL A 102 3.50 -28.77 -15.38
CA VAL A 102 4.15 -27.45 -15.42
C VAL A 102 3.86 -26.66 -14.15
N ALA A 103 2.59 -26.61 -13.72
CA ALA A 103 2.21 -25.90 -12.49
C ALA A 103 2.85 -26.54 -11.25
N ALA A 104 2.81 -27.87 -11.16
CA ALA A 104 3.44 -28.61 -10.08
C ALA A 104 4.97 -28.40 -10.05
N ALA A 105 5.64 -28.40 -11.21
CA ALA A 105 7.08 -28.13 -11.29
C ALA A 105 7.43 -26.72 -10.79
N TRP A 106 6.59 -25.73 -11.07
CA TRP A 106 6.78 -24.36 -10.59
C TRP A 106 6.73 -24.27 -9.06
N VAL A 107 5.70 -24.85 -8.43
CA VAL A 107 5.55 -24.86 -6.96
C VAL A 107 6.73 -25.60 -6.31
N VAL A 108 7.13 -26.74 -6.87
CA VAL A 108 8.29 -27.52 -6.38
C VAL A 108 9.57 -26.69 -6.44
N GLN A 109 9.85 -26.04 -7.57
CA GLN A 109 11.04 -25.22 -7.73
C GLN A 109 11.04 -24.07 -6.72
N TRP A 110 9.91 -23.39 -6.56
CA TRP A 110 9.76 -22.29 -5.62
C TRP A 110 9.96 -22.74 -4.17
N ALA A 111 9.27 -23.80 -3.75
CA ALA A 111 9.35 -24.35 -2.39
C ALA A 111 10.78 -24.82 -2.06
N ASN A 112 11.45 -25.49 -3.01
CA ASN A 112 12.82 -25.94 -2.84
C ASN A 112 13.81 -24.77 -2.78
N ARG A 113 13.64 -23.75 -3.61
CA ARG A 113 14.51 -22.56 -3.57
C ARG A 113 14.34 -21.79 -2.26
N LYS A 114 13.11 -21.60 -1.79
CA LYS A 114 12.83 -20.78 -0.61
C LYS A 114 13.12 -21.52 0.70
N PHE A 115 12.73 -22.78 0.78
CA PHE A 115 12.70 -23.55 2.03
C PHE A 115 13.61 -24.79 2.04
N GLY A 116 14.18 -25.20 0.89
CA GLY A 116 15.08 -26.35 0.82
C GLY A 116 14.40 -27.70 1.12
N LEU A 117 13.12 -27.88 0.78
CA LEU A 117 12.33 -29.05 1.20
C LEU A 117 12.66 -30.36 0.45
N GLY A 118 13.36 -30.29 -0.68
CA GLY A 118 13.63 -31.46 -1.53
C GLY A 118 12.37 -32.07 -2.15
N TRP A 119 11.32 -31.27 -2.34
CA TRP A 119 10.08 -31.69 -2.97
C TRP A 119 10.28 -32.11 -4.42
N THR A 120 9.39 -32.98 -4.86
CA THR A 120 9.26 -33.49 -6.23
C THR A 120 7.82 -33.33 -6.70
N LEU A 121 7.52 -33.65 -7.97
CA LEU A 121 6.15 -33.57 -8.50
C LEU A 121 5.16 -34.43 -7.70
N ALA A 122 5.62 -35.56 -7.14
CA ALA A 122 4.81 -36.45 -6.32
C ALA A 122 4.35 -35.81 -4.99
N ASN A 123 5.02 -34.75 -4.52
CA ASN A 123 4.60 -34.01 -3.34
C ASN A 123 3.42 -33.06 -3.60
N ILE A 124 3.07 -32.85 -4.89
CA ILE A 124 2.01 -31.93 -5.34
C ILE A 124 0.86 -32.70 -6.00
N GLN A 125 1.18 -33.66 -6.88
CA GLN A 125 0.18 -34.41 -7.65
C GLN A 125 -0.76 -35.19 -6.72
N GLY A 126 -2.07 -35.13 -7.01
CA GLY A 126 -3.10 -35.79 -6.21
C GLY A 126 -3.49 -35.06 -4.92
N ARG A 127 -2.87 -33.90 -4.60
CA ARG A 127 -3.28 -33.03 -3.50
C ARG A 127 -4.11 -31.86 -3.99
N THR A 128 -4.90 -31.28 -3.10
CA THR A 128 -5.63 -30.04 -3.35
C THR A 128 -4.74 -28.81 -3.13
N PRO A 129 -4.97 -27.69 -3.84
CA PRO A 129 -4.26 -26.43 -3.59
C PRO A 129 -4.31 -25.97 -2.12
N THR A 130 -5.44 -26.21 -1.43
CA THR A 130 -5.62 -25.86 -0.01
C THR A 130 -4.70 -26.65 0.92
N GLU A 131 -4.51 -27.95 0.67
CA GLU A 131 -3.59 -28.77 1.46
C GLU A 131 -2.13 -28.35 1.26
N ILE A 132 -1.77 -28.00 0.02
CA ILE A 132 -0.42 -27.51 -0.30
C ILE A 132 -0.20 -26.13 0.34
N HIS A 133 -1.21 -25.25 0.27
CA HIS A 133 -1.20 -23.95 0.93
C HIS A 133 -0.95 -24.09 2.43
N GLY A 134 -1.74 -24.92 3.13
CA GLY A 134 -1.59 -25.12 4.56
C GLY A 134 -0.18 -25.59 4.97
N GLU A 135 0.37 -26.57 4.26
CA GLU A 135 1.73 -27.05 4.55
C GLU A 135 2.79 -25.97 4.30
N LEU A 136 2.73 -25.26 3.16
CA LEU A 136 3.71 -24.23 2.83
C LEU A 136 3.64 -23.01 3.76
N VAL A 137 2.43 -22.63 4.23
CA VAL A 137 2.26 -21.56 5.22
C VAL A 137 2.90 -21.94 6.54
N GLU A 138 2.67 -23.15 7.05
CA GLU A 138 3.30 -23.60 8.30
C GLU A 138 4.82 -23.73 8.16
N VAL A 139 5.31 -24.20 7.00
CA VAL A 139 6.74 -24.19 6.70
C VAL A 139 7.29 -22.76 6.73
N ASN A 140 6.65 -21.80 6.03
CA ASN A 140 7.11 -20.42 6.01
C ASN A 140 7.09 -19.80 7.42
N ARG A 141 6.03 -20.07 8.20
CA ARG A 141 5.91 -19.63 9.59
C ARG A 141 7.08 -20.13 10.43
N SER A 142 7.45 -21.41 10.28
CA SER A 142 8.59 -21.99 11.02
C SER A 142 9.91 -21.24 10.76
N PHE A 143 10.09 -20.65 9.57
CA PHE A 143 11.25 -19.81 9.26
C PHE A 143 11.22 -18.46 9.97
N PHE A 144 10.05 -17.83 10.11
CA PHE A 144 9.90 -16.62 10.93
C PHE A 144 10.02 -16.89 12.44
N ASP A 145 9.70 -18.11 12.89
CA ASP A 145 9.72 -18.53 14.29
C ASP A 145 11.10 -19.06 14.77
N GLY A 146 12.18 -18.86 14.00
CA GLY A 146 13.54 -19.17 14.45
C GLY A 146 14.34 -20.11 13.55
N ARG A 147 13.71 -20.81 12.60
CA ARG A 147 14.44 -21.75 11.73
C ARG A 147 15.41 -21.02 10.81
N LEU A 148 15.13 -19.77 10.41
CA LEU A 148 16.07 -18.94 9.64
C LEU A 148 17.30 -18.58 10.49
N GLU A 149 17.08 -18.16 11.74
CA GLU A 149 18.12 -17.84 12.72
C GLU A 149 19.06 -19.04 12.92
N GLU A 150 18.51 -20.24 13.13
CA GLU A 150 19.28 -21.48 13.27
C GLU A 150 20.05 -21.87 11.99
N GLU A 151 19.47 -21.60 10.82
CA GLU A 151 20.14 -21.83 9.53
C GLU A 151 21.35 -20.89 9.36
N ILE A 152 21.18 -19.61 9.69
CA ILE A 152 22.24 -18.61 9.61
C ILE A 152 23.33 -18.91 10.64
N ASP A 153 22.98 -19.24 11.88
CA ASP A 153 23.94 -19.55 12.94
C ASP A 153 24.82 -20.76 12.57
N ARG A 154 24.22 -21.82 12.02
CA ARG A 154 24.98 -22.97 11.52
C ARG A 154 25.92 -22.62 10.38
N ASN A 155 25.51 -21.72 9.49
CA ASN A 155 26.33 -21.32 8.34
C ASN A 155 27.38 -20.25 8.67
N LEU A 156 27.23 -19.54 9.79
CA LEU A 156 28.27 -18.68 10.35
C LEU A 156 29.28 -19.47 11.19
N ALA A 157 28.85 -20.54 11.86
CA ALA A 157 29.71 -21.35 12.72
C ALA A 157 30.91 -21.93 11.94
N GLY A 158 32.11 -21.45 12.27
CA GLY A 158 33.35 -21.94 11.68
C GLY A 158 33.67 -21.43 10.28
N LYS A 159 32.92 -20.46 9.74
CA LYS A 159 33.22 -19.78 8.47
C LYS A 159 33.79 -18.39 8.70
N ASP A 160 34.65 -17.95 7.79
CA ASP A 160 35.04 -16.55 7.71
C ASP A 160 33.93 -15.70 7.06
N ARG A 161 34.09 -14.37 7.11
CA ARG A 161 33.10 -13.41 6.57
C ARG A 161 32.86 -13.63 5.08
N GLU A 162 33.92 -13.92 4.32
CA GLU A 162 33.83 -14.07 2.87
C GLU A 162 33.04 -15.32 2.47
N ALA A 163 33.34 -16.47 3.11
CA ALA A 163 32.62 -17.71 2.89
C ALA A 163 31.15 -17.63 3.35
N ALA A 164 30.88 -16.92 4.45
CA ALA A 164 29.52 -16.67 4.91
C ALA A 164 28.72 -15.82 3.92
N VAL A 165 29.31 -14.74 3.40
CA VAL A 165 28.68 -13.88 2.39
C VAL A 165 28.45 -14.61 1.07
N ALA A 166 29.41 -15.43 0.63
CA ALA A 166 29.26 -16.24 -0.58
C ALA A 166 28.10 -17.24 -0.47
N TRP A 167 28.01 -17.95 0.67
CA TRP A 167 26.87 -18.83 0.95
C TRP A 167 25.55 -18.06 0.96
N ALA A 168 25.49 -16.92 1.63
CA ALA A 168 24.27 -16.13 1.76
C ALA A 168 23.78 -15.59 0.40
N LYS A 169 24.72 -15.16 -0.44
CA LYS A 169 24.43 -14.72 -1.81
C LYS A 169 23.78 -15.83 -2.65
N GLU A 170 24.27 -17.06 -2.52
CA GLU A 170 23.66 -18.23 -3.17
C GLU A 170 22.28 -18.56 -2.58
N ARG A 171 22.18 -18.57 -1.24
CA ARG A 171 20.96 -18.93 -0.51
C ARG A 171 19.80 -17.96 -0.70
N PHE A 172 20.08 -16.66 -0.70
CA PHE A 172 19.06 -15.60 -0.80
C PHE A 172 18.75 -15.20 -2.24
N GLY A 173 19.65 -15.51 -3.18
CA GLY A 173 19.42 -15.35 -4.62
C GLY A 173 18.97 -13.93 -5.00
N SER A 174 17.78 -13.81 -5.59
CA SER A 174 17.23 -12.52 -6.04
C SER A 174 16.99 -11.50 -4.92
N ALA A 175 16.87 -11.95 -3.67
CA ALA A 175 16.71 -11.04 -2.53
C ALA A 175 18.03 -10.42 -2.07
N TRP A 176 19.18 -10.90 -2.56
CA TRP A 176 20.50 -10.43 -2.15
C TRP A 176 20.77 -8.97 -2.56
N LYS A 177 21.09 -8.11 -1.60
CA LYS A 177 21.49 -6.71 -1.83
C LYS A 177 22.98 -6.51 -1.50
N GLN A 178 23.82 -6.52 -2.54
CA GLN A 178 25.29 -6.46 -2.42
C GLN A 178 25.79 -5.21 -1.65
N GLN A 179 25.30 -4.03 -2.03
CA GLN A 179 25.69 -2.74 -1.44
C GLN A 179 25.62 -2.74 0.09
N ARG A 180 24.63 -3.46 0.65
CA ARG A 180 24.43 -3.55 2.09
C ARG A 180 25.61 -4.20 2.81
N PHE A 181 26.29 -5.18 2.22
CA PHE A 181 27.41 -5.85 2.90
C PHE A 181 28.77 -5.19 2.64
N GLU A 182 28.83 -4.31 1.64
CA GLU A 182 29.99 -3.48 1.33
C GLU A 182 30.06 -2.27 2.25
N GLU A 183 28.92 -1.65 2.55
CA GLU A 183 28.83 -0.41 3.35
C GLU A 183 28.56 -0.65 4.84
N PHE A 184 28.06 -1.82 5.23
CA PHE A 184 27.64 -2.09 6.61
C PHE A 184 28.78 -2.60 7.48
N ASP A 185 29.14 -1.79 8.48
CA ASP A 185 30.11 -2.10 9.55
C ASP A 185 29.46 -2.72 10.80
N GLY A 186 28.18 -3.08 10.72
CA GLY A 186 27.46 -3.71 11.83
C GLY A 186 27.64 -5.22 11.89
N ASN A 187 26.89 -5.86 12.79
CA ASN A 187 26.90 -7.31 12.98
C ASN A 187 26.44 -8.05 11.72
N LEU A 188 27.32 -8.88 11.16
CA LEU A 188 27.04 -9.69 9.97
C LEU A 188 25.79 -10.57 10.13
N LYS A 189 25.57 -11.14 11.32
CA LYS A 189 24.41 -11.99 11.58
C LYS A 189 23.11 -11.22 11.40
N ASP A 190 23.04 -10.00 11.93
CA ASP A 190 21.83 -9.18 11.86
C ASP A 190 21.55 -8.77 10.40
N ALA A 191 22.60 -8.43 9.63
CA ALA A 191 22.48 -8.18 8.20
C ALA A 191 21.97 -9.40 7.41
N LEU A 192 22.48 -10.60 7.72
CA LEU A 192 22.02 -11.85 7.10
C LEU A 192 20.58 -12.19 7.48
N LEU A 193 20.18 -11.95 8.73
CA LEU A 193 18.82 -12.16 9.20
C LEU A 193 17.83 -11.27 8.46
N GLU A 194 18.15 -10.00 8.29
CA GLU A 194 17.29 -9.09 7.56
C GLU A 194 17.16 -9.45 6.08
N GLN A 195 18.26 -9.87 5.43
CA GLN A 195 18.20 -10.37 4.05
C GLN A 195 17.45 -11.70 3.92
N GLY A 196 17.62 -12.60 4.88
CA GLY A 196 16.87 -13.85 4.92
C GLY A 196 15.37 -13.59 5.09
N ARG A 197 14.99 -12.64 5.95
CA ARG A 197 13.59 -12.20 6.10
C ARG A 197 13.05 -11.59 4.80
N GLU A 198 13.83 -10.73 4.14
CA GLU A 198 13.46 -10.18 2.82
C GLU A 198 13.23 -11.28 1.78
N MET A 199 14.04 -12.34 1.76
CA MET A 199 13.81 -13.50 0.89
C MET A 199 12.51 -14.25 1.23
N LEU A 200 12.18 -14.41 2.52
CA LEU A 200 10.93 -15.07 2.94
C LEU A 200 9.70 -14.25 2.52
N ARG A 201 9.72 -12.93 2.68
CA ARG A 201 8.63 -12.01 2.31
C ARG A 201 8.70 -11.48 0.87
N TRP A 202 9.61 -11.96 0.04
CA TRP A 202 9.98 -11.37 -1.24
C TRP A 202 8.80 -10.94 -2.13
N GLU A 203 7.81 -11.82 -2.29
CA GLU A 203 6.61 -11.57 -3.08
C GLU A 203 5.76 -10.43 -2.49
N LEU A 204 5.66 -10.35 -1.17
CA LEU A 204 4.99 -9.24 -0.49
C LEU A 204 5.77 -7.94 -0.65
N SER A 205 7.11 -7.95 -0.49
CA SER A 205 7.95 -6.77 -0.73
C SER A 205 7.79 -6.23 -2.16
N ARG A 206 7.62 -7.11 -3.14
CA ARG A 206 7.35 -6.70 -4.53
C ARG A 206 5.96 -6.11 -4.71
N LEU A 207 4.94 -6.66 -4.04
CA LEU A 207 3.60 -6.07 -3.99
C LEU A 207 3.66 -4.66 -3.36
N GLU A 208 4.34 -4.51 -2.22
CA GLU A 208 4.51 -3.24 -1.53
C GLU A 208 5.15 -2.20 -2.44
N GLN A 209 6.27 -2.56 -3.08
CA GLN A 209 6.96 -1.68 -4.00
C GLN A 209 6.08 -1.27 -5.18
N TYR A 210 5.37 -2.22 -5.79
CA TYR A 210 4.46 -1.95 -6.90
C TYR A 210 3.35 -0.98 -6.49
N VAL A 211 2.67 -1.24 -5.39
CA VAL A 211 1.58 -0.40 -4.86
C VAL A 211 2.11 1.00 -4.52
N LEU A 212 3.24 1.09 -3.82
CA LEU A 212 3.83 2.37 -3.45
C LEU A 212 4.17 3.19 -4.70
N LEU A 213 4.94 2.63 -5.64
CA LEU A 213 5.36 3.36 -6.83
C LEU A 213 4.17 3.81 -7.67
N ARG A 214 3.19 2.92 -7.89
CA ARG A 214 2.00 3.24 -8.69
C ARG A 214 1.18 4.36 -8.08
N LEU A 215 0.98 4.34 -6.76
CA LEU A 215 0.21 5.37 -6.07
C LEU A 215 0.94 6.70 -6.00
N HIS A 216 2.26 6.68 -5.78
CA HIS A 216 3.06 7.91 -5.78
C HIS A 216 3.07 8.57 -7.16
N ASP A 217 3.30 7.79 -8.22
CA ASP A 217 3.35 8.32 -9.60
C ASP A 217 2.01 8.97 -9.98
N GLN A 218 0.88 8.31 -9.71
CA GLN A 218 -0.42 8.87 -10.01
C GLN A 218 -0.70 10.14 -9.19
N ALA A 219 -0.50 10.08 -7.87
CA ALA A 219 -0.77 11.21 -6.99
C ALA A 219 0.12 12.41 -7.32
N TRP A 220 1.36 12.17 -7.74
CA TRP A 220 2.29 13.21 -8.16
C TRP A 220 1.84 13.89 -9.47
N LYS A 221 1.42 13.11 -10.47
CA LYS A 221 0.87 13.66 -11.72
C LYS A 221 -0.36 14.53 -11.46
N ASP A 222 -1.27 14.04 -10.62
CA ASP A 222 -2.47 14.80 -10.23
C ASP A 222 -2.08 16.09 -9.48
N HIS A 223 -1.09 16.02 -8.58
CA HIS A 223 -0.61 17.18 -7.85
C HIS A 223 0.05 18.22 -8.76
N LEU A 224 0.84 17.82 -9.75
CA LEU A 224 1.42 18.76 -10.72
C LEU A 224 0.33 19.51 -11.48
N LEU A 225 -0.74 18.82 -11.90
CA LEU A 225 -1.88 19.44 -12.55
C LEU A 225 -2.64 20.39 -11.59
N GLU A 226 -2.85 19.96 -10.33
CA GLU A 226 -3.44 20.82 -9.28
C GLU A 226 -2.60 22.09 -9.06
N MET A 227 -1.27 21.99 -9.10
CA MET A 227 -0.35 23.12 -8.95
C MET A 227 -0.40 24.09 -10.13
N ASP A 228 -0.58 23.59 -11.36
CA ASP A 228 -0.77 24.43 -12.55
C ASP A 228 -2.09 25.21 -12.49
N HIS A 229 -3.17 24.56 -12.03
CA HIS A 229 -4.44 25.23 -11.78
C HIS A 229 -4.33 26.26 -10.65
N LEU A 230 -3.65 25.93 -9.55
CA LEU A 230 -3.43 26.84 -8.44
C LEU A 230 -2.68 28.10 -8.89
N LYS A 231 -1.62 27.93 -9.67
CA LYS A 231 -0.85 29.05 -10.23
C LYS A 231 -1.75 29.98 -11.04
N SER A 232 -2.57 29.41 -11.93
CA SER A 232 -3.50 30.16 -12.76
C SER A 232 -4.54 30.90 -11.92
N ALA A 233 -5.10 30.24 -10.90
CA ALA A 233 -6.09 30.83 -10.00
C ALA A 233 -5.51 32.00 -9.19
N ILE A 234 -4.29 31.86 -8.66
CA ILE A 234 -3.63 32.92 -7.87
C ILE A 234 -3.34 34.15 -8.72
N MET A 235 -2.91 33.96 -9.97
CA MET A 235 -2.64 35.08 -10.89
C MET A 235 -3.90 35.86 -11.27
N GLN A 236 -5.09 35.25 -11.15
CA GLN A 236 -6.37 35.90 -11.42
C GLN A 236 -6.95 36.63 -10.19
N ARG A 237 -6.34 36.51 -9.01
CA ARG A 237 -6.86 37.13 -7.78
C ARG A 237 -6.64 38.66 -7.83
N PRO A 238 -7.67 39.48 -7.55
CA PRO A 238 -7.50 40.92 -7.47
C PRO A 238 -6.46 41.29 -6.39
N LEU A 239 -5.45 42.06 -6.78
CA LEU A 239 -4.44 42.61 -5.87
C LEU A 239 -5.07 43.78 -5.07
N GLY A 240 -5.86 43.47 -4.04
CA GLY A 240 -6.60 44.47 -3.28
C GLY A 240 -6.43 44.32 -1.77
N GLY A 241 -5.55 45.15 -1.19
CA GLY A 241 -5.50 45.54 0.23
C GLY A 241 -5.38 44.42 1.25
N ASP A 242 -4.18 44.24 1.83
CA ASP A 242 -3.85 43.36 2.97
C ASP A 242 -3.64 41.85 2.73
N THR A 243 -3.61 41.38 1.48
CA THR A 243 -3.36 39.96 1.17
C THR A 243 -1.91 39.70 0.76
N ALA A 244 -1.28 38.67 1.35
CA ALA A 244 0.10 38.24 1.10
C ALA A 244 0.51 38.19 -0.38
N HIS A 245 1.80 38.40 -0.69
CA HIS A 245 2.34 38.36 -2.05
C HIS A 245 1.89 37.09 -2.82
N PRO A 246 1.56 37.14 -4.13
CA PRO A 246 1.09 35.96 -4.88
C PRO A 246 1.96 34.72 -4.73
N GLN A 247 3.29 34.89 -4.66
CA GLN A 247 4.22 33.80 -4.40
C GLN A 247 4.05 33.19 -3.01
N SER A 248 3.78 34.00 -1.98
CA SER A 248 3.54 33.53 -0.63
C SER A 248 2.23 32.76 -0.54
N GLN A 249 1.16 33.23 -1.21
CA GLN A 249 -0.10 32.49 -1.30
C GLN A 249 0.09 31.14 -2.01
N PHE A 250 0.83 31.14 -3.13
CA PHE A 250 1.12 29.92 -3.88
C PHE A 250 1.92 28.92 -3.05
N ALA A 251 2.91 29.38 -2.28
CA ALA A 251 3.68 28.52 -1.39
C ALA A 251 2.83 27.94 -0.24
N ILE A 252 1.94 28.73 0.36
CA ILE A 252 1.07 28.28 1.45
C ILE A 252 0.05 27.26 0.94
N GLU A 253 -0.70 27.61 -0.11
CA GLU A 253 -1.74 26.73 -0.65
C GLU A 253 -1.14 25.50 -1.33
N GLY A 254 0.00 25.65 -2.02
CA GLY A 254 0.73 24.54 -2.62
C GLY A 254 1.23 23.54 -1.58
N ARG A 255 1.73 24.02 -0.43
CA ARG A 255 2.07 23.14 0.70
C ARG A 255 0.84 22.41 1.23
N GLY A 256 -0.29 23.10 1.36
CA GLY A 256 -1.55 22.49 1.77
C GLY A 256 -2.02 21.37 0.82
N LEU A 257 -1.87 21.56 -0.50
CA LEU A 257 -2.16 20.53 -1.50
C LEU A 257 -1.18 19.35 -1.42
N PHE A 258 0.10 19.63 -1.17
CA PHE A 258 1.12 18.59 -0.98
C PHE A 258 0.83 17.71 0.25
N ASP A 259 0.46 18.30 1.39
CA ASP A 259 0.10 17.55 2.60
C ASP A 259 -1.16 16.69 2.40
N GLN A 260 -2.14 17.21 1.64
CA GLN A 260 -3.32 16.45 1.23
C GLN A 260 -2.97 15.29 0.29
N MET A 261 -2.07 15.50 -0.66
CA MET A 261 -1.54 14.43 -1.53
C MET A 261 -0.90 13.32 -0.68
N TRP A 262 -0.02 13.67 0.26
CA TRP A 262 0.61 12.69 1.16
C TRP A 262 -0.41 11.90 1.98
N THR A 263 -1.43 12.57 2.51
CA THR A 263 -2.50 11.94 3.27
C THR A 263 -3.33 10.99 2.38
N ARG A 264 -3.63 11.38 1.13
CA ARG A 264 -4.30 10.52 0.14
C ARG A 264 -3.47 9.26 -0.13
N ILE A 265 -2.17 9.40 -0.37
CA ILE A 265 -1.25 8.28 -0.62
C ILE A 265 -1.27 7.31 0.57
N ALA A 266 -1.02 7.80 1.79
CA ALA A 266 -0.97 6.96 2.99
C ALA A 266 -2.28 6.18 3.24
N ASN A 267 -3.42 6.84 3.05
CA ASN A 267 -4.74 6.21 3.18
C ASN A 267 -4.96 5.13 2.12
N ARG A 268 -4.56 5.40 0.86
CA ARG A 268 -4.76 4.48 -0.25
C ARG A 268 -3.83 3.27 -0.19
N VAL A 269 -2.58 3.46 0.25
CA VAL A 269 -1.63 2.36 0.50
C VAL A 269 -2.24 1.40 1.52
N THR A 270 -2.70 1.92 2.67
CA THR A 270 -3.29 1.09 3.73
C THR A 270 -4.60 0.42 3.33
N ASP A 271 -5.40 1.03 2.43
CA ASP A 271 -6.62 0.40 1.89
C ASP A 271 -6.33 -0.80 0.99
N ILE A 272 -5.22 -0.75 0.24
CA ILE A 272 -4.89 -1.72 -0.80
C ILE A 272 -4.05 -2.86 -0.22
N ILE A 273 -3.00 -2.53 0.54
CA ILE A 273 -1.96 -3.49 0.90
C ILE A 273 -2.47 -4.65 1.75
N PHE A 274 -3.55 -4.45 2.53
CA PHE A 274 -4.18 -5.51 3.33
C PHE A 274 -5.18 -6.37 2.57
N LYS A 275 -5.62 -5.94 1.37
CA LYS A 275 -6.77 -6.56 0.67
C LYS A 275 -6.42 -7.19 -0.67
N VAL A 276 -5.37 -6.71 -1.34
CA VAL A 276 -4.94 -7.24 -2.65
C VAL A 276 -4.73 -8.74 -2.55
N ARG A 277 -5.23 -9.48 -3.53
CA ARG A 277 -4.94 -10.92 -3.67
C ARG A 277 -3.96 -11.10 -4.82
N ALA A 278 -3.27 -12.23 -4.83
CA ALA A 278 -2.20 -12.52 -5.77
C ALA A 278 -2.57 -12.40 -7.27
N VAL A 279 -3.86 -12.54 -7.62
CA VAL A 279 -4.37 -12.42 -9.01
C VAL A 279 -4.13 -11.02 -9.59
N ASP A 280 -4.15 -9.99 -8.74
CA ASP A 280 -4.21 -8.58 -9.19
C ASP A 280 -2.90 -8.08 -9.84
N LEU A 281 -1.80 -8.84 -9.77
CA LEU A 281 -0.48 -8.40 -10.24
C LEU A 281 -0.08 -8.88 -11.65
N ASP A 282 -0.66 -9.99 -12.12
CA ASP A 282 -0.31 -10.59 -13.42
C ASP A 282 -1.33 -10.23 -14.53
N ASP A 283 -2.56 -9.82 -14.18
CA ASP A 283 -3.60 -9.42 -15.14
C ASP A 283 -3.22 -8.13 -15.88
N ASP A 284 -2.61 -7.17 -15.18
CA ASP A 284 -2.12 -5.93 -15.79
C ASP A 284 -0.90 -6.14 -16.70
N ARG A 285 -0.07 -7.16 -16.43
CA ARG A 285 1.12 -7.48 -17.26
C ARG A 285 0.77 -8.13 -18.60
N LYS A 286 -0.35 -8.87 -18.68
CA LYS A 286 -0.85 -9.43 -19.95
C LYS A 286 -1.56 -8.37 -20.80
N ASN A 287 -1.93 -7.25 -20.20
CA ASN A 287 -2.55 -6.13 -20.91
C ASN A 287 -1.54 -5.22 -21.61
N ASP A 288 -0.24 -5.43 -21.40
CA ASP A 288 0.84 -4.67 -22.07
C ASP A 288 1.12 -5.14 -23.51
N GLU A 289 0.57 -6.27 -23.98
CA GLU A 289 0.73 -6.77 -25.37
C GLU A 289 -0.58 -6.82 -26.18
N ALA A 290 -1.69 -6.34 -25.62
CA ALA A 290 -2.99 -6.24 -26.31
C ALA A 290 -3.48 -4.79 -26.34
N ASP A 291 -2.67 -3.92 -26.93
CA ASP A 291 -3.02 -2.53 -27.23
C ASP A 291 -4.03 -2.48 -28.40
N SER A 292 -5.27 -2.90 -28.09
CA SER A 292 -6.45 -2.78 -28.92
C SER A 292 -7.68 -2.59 -28.02
N TRP A 293 -7.83 -1.36 -27.54
CA TRP A 293 -9.12 -0.69 -27.32
C TRP A 293 -10.32 -1.58 -26.98
N SER A 294 -10.50 -1.90 -25.70
CA SER A 294 -11.84 -2.05 -25.12
C SER A 294 -11.88 -1.46 -23.70
N ALA A 295 -12.06 -0.13 -23.70
CA ALA A 295 -12.47 0.81 -22.64
C ALA A 295 -12.46 0.37 -21.15
N PRO A 296 -11.66 1.05 -20.31
CA PRO A 296 -11.85 1.17 -18.87
C PRO A 296 -12.90 2.25 -18.51
N TRP A 297 -13.43 2.16 -17.29
CA TRP A 297 -14.53 2.96 -16.70
C TRP A 297 -14.37 4.50 -16.65
N TRP A 298 -13.35 5.08 -17.28
CA TRP A 298 -13.11 6.54 -17.32
C TRP A 298 -13.88 7.30 -18.42
N GLU A 299 -14.74 6.65 -19.20
CA GLU A 299 -15.58 7.30 -20.22
C GLU A 299 -16.78 8.10 -19.68
N VAL A 300 -17.02 8.16 -18.37
CA VAL A 300 -18.25 8.80 -17.83
C VAL A 300 -18.11 10.29 -17.53
N TYR A 301 -16.93 10.89 -17.39
CA TYR A 301 -16.82 12.35 -17.18
C TYR A 301 -15.44 12.93 -17.53
N LEU A 302 -15.23 13.38 -18.77
CA LEU A 302 -14.57 14.66 -19.09
C LEU A 302 -14.64 14.98 -20.60
N PRO A 303 -15.04 16.21 -21.02
CA PRO A 303 -15.05 16.60 -22.42
C PRO A 303 -13.64 16.69 -23.03
N ALA A 304 -13.52 16.16 -24.25
CA ALA A 304 -12.32 16.10 -25.06
C ALA A 304 -11.76 17.50 -25.39
N GLN A 305 -10.56 17.81 -24.90
CA GLN A 305 -9.60 18.66 -25.59
C GLN A 305 -8.21 18.44 -24.98
N ILE A 306 -7.19 18.49 -25.83
CA ILE A 306 -5.77 18.18 -25.58
C ILE A 306 -5.43 16.70 -25.80
N ALA A 307 -5.52 16.28 -27.07
CA ALA A 307 -4.64 15.28 -27.64
C ALA A 307 -3.67 16.00 -28.58
N ASP A 308 -2.39 16.11 -28.20
CA ASP A 308 -1.28 16.17 -29.16
C ASP A 308 0.05 15.89 -28.45
N ALA A 309 0.45 14.62 -28.47
CA ALA A 309 1.72 14.14 -27.97
C ALA A 309 2.78 14.26 -29.08
N LYS A 310 3.49 15.40 -29.11
CA LYS A 310 4.75 15.53 -29.85
C LYS A 310 5.84 16.32 -29.11
N VAL A 311 5.63 16.65 -27.83
CA VAL A 311 6.52 17.53 -27.05
C VAL A 311 7.44 16.77 -26.07
N LEU A 312 7.18 15.48 -25.80
CA LEU A 312 7.91 14.76 -24.75
C LEU A 312 9.20 14.06 -25.21
N THR A 313 9.48 13.96 -26.51
CA THR A 313 10.71 13.33 -27.03
C THR A 313 11.89 14.29 -27.19
N ASP A 314 11.67 15.61 -27.15
CA ASP A 314 12.74 16.61 -27.31
C ASP A 314 13.38 17.04 -25.98
N ILE A 315 12.86 16.55 -24.83
CA ILE A 315 13.27 17.02 -23.49
C ILE A 315 14.39 16.16 -22.86
N TRP A 316 14.70 14.96 -23.39
CA TRP A 316 15.70 14.09 -22.74
C TRP A 316 16.46 13.14 -23.68
N PRO A 317 17.52 13.60 -24.39
CA PRO A 317 18.56 12.70 -24.88
C PRO A 317 19.48 12.35 -23.70
N GLY A 318 19.64 11.05 -23.42
CA GLY A 318 20.24 10.58 -22.17
C GLY A 318 21.74 10.80 -21.99
N GLY A 319 22.19 10.45 -20.79
CA GLY A 319 23.54 9.93 -20.53
C GLY A 319 24.58 10.94 -20.04
N GLU A 320 25.12 10.62 -18.86
CA GLU A 320 26.45 10.98 -18.36
C GLU A 320 26.65 12.39 -17.75
N ASP A 321 26.85 12.37 -16.42
CA ASP A 321 27.75 13.24 -15.64
C ASP A 321 28.07 14.63 -16.18
N ALA A 322 27.26 15.63 -15.82
CA ALA A 322 27.72 16.95 -15.36
C ALA A 322 26.54 17.86 -14.98
N ALA A 323 26.67 18.55 -13.84
CA ALA A 323 26.00 19.80 -13.47
C ALA A 323 24.48 19.77 -13.16
N ILE A 324 24.11 19.34 -11.95
CA ILE A 324 22.80 19.68 -11.33
C ILE A 324 22.84 21.06 -10.62
N ASP A 325 24.01 21.70 -10.48
CA ASP A 325 24.12 22.98 -9.76
C ASP A 325 23.77 24.24 -10.59
N GLY A 326 23.41 24.12 -11.87
CA GLY A 326 23.17 25.30 -12.73
C GLY A 326 21.71 25.64 -13.06
N VAL A 327 20.75 24.76 -12.73
CA VAL A 327 19.35 24.95 -13.17
C VAL A 327 18.56 25.88 -12.25
N TRP A 328 19.01 26.06 -11.00
CA TRP A 328 18.33 26.89 -10.01
C TRP A 328 18.72 28.38 -10.02
N ASP A 329 19.90 28.73 -10.54
CA ASP A 329 20.44 30.10 -10.45
C ASP A 329 19.88 31.07 -11.51
N ASN A 330 19.30 30.58 -12.61
CA ASN A 330 18.78 31.44 -13.69
C ASN A 330 17.35 31.97 -13.48
N TRP A 331 16.69 31.64 -12.37
CA TRP A 331 15.32 32.11 -12.08
C TRP A 331 15.26 33.34 -11.16
N PHE A 332 16.40 33.82 -10.61
CA PHE A 332 16.41 34.80 -9.51
C PHE A 332 17.20 36.11 -9.73
N GLU A 333 17.72 36.44 -10.93
CA GLU A 333 18.42 37.73 -11.13
C GLU A 333 17.53 38.87 -11.70
N SER A 334 16.98 39.65 -10.76
CA SER A 334 16.68 41.10 -10.75
C SER A 334 15.74 41.79 -11.78
N PRO A 335 14.98 42.83 -11.36
CA PRO A 335 13.91 43.46 -12.13
C PRO A 335 14.42 44.57 -13.07
N PRO A 336 13.74 44.88 -14.20
CA PRO A 336 14.05 46.09 -14.95
C PRO A 336 13.49 47.33 -14.24
N LYS A 337 14.26 48.42 -14.30
CA LYS A 337 13.99 49.74 -13.72
C LYS A 337 12.73 50.41 -14.24
#